data_AF-G3J144-F1
#
_entry.id   AF-G3J144-F1
#
_cell.length_a   1.000
_cell.length_b   1.000
_cell.length_c   1.000
_cell.angle_alpha   90.00
_cell.angle_beta   90.00
_cell.angle_gamma   90.00
#
_symmetry.space_group_name_H-M   'P 1'
#
loop_
_entity.id
_entity.type
_entity.pdbx_description
1 polymer ?
#
loop_
_entity_poly.entity_id
_entity_poly.type
_entity_poly.pdbx_seq_one_letter_code
_entity_poly.pdbx_strand_id
1 'polypeptide(L)'
;MTTTAINVTFVDNELDIIAIPSNGLASVNLLHYISGYNDTMNVKIIPQHVLPAGSYTLSFVGINWGGPARFDVSLTTNGVTTPVTPGASSSAVGVVWSPSVQITV
;
A
#
# COMPACT_ATOMS: atom_id res chain seq x y z
N MET A 1 4.65 -2.43 17.69
CA MET A 1 3.29 -1.88 17.64
C MET A 1 2.59 -2.57 16.50
N THR A 2 1.43 -3.20 16.73
CA THR A 2 0.83 -4.09 15.74
C THR A 2 -0.03 -3.31 14.77
N THR A 3 0.20 -3.51 13.47
CA THR A 3 -0.62 -2.96 12.40
C THR A 3 -1.76 -3.92 12.12
N THR A 4 -2.99 -3.50 12.37
CA THR A 4 -4.20 -4.34 12.30
C THR A 4 -5.02 -4.12 11.04
N ALA A 5 -4.71 -3.08 10.25
CA ALA A 5 -5.33 -2.86 8.95
C ALA A 5 -4.41 -2.07 8.00
N ILE A 6 -4.50 -2.43 6.73
CA ILE A 6 -4.07 -1.63 5.58
C ILE A 6 -5.36 -1.32 4.81
N ASN A 7 -5.74 -0.04 4.77
CA ASN A 7 -6.95 0.39 4.07
C ASN A 7 -6.54 1.12 2.78
N VAL A 8 -7.11 0.70 1.66
CA VAL A 8 -6.93 1.34 0.36
C VAL A 8 -8.30 1.82 -0.11
N THR A 9 -8.47 3.13 -0.20
CA THR A 9 -9.76 3.78 -0.50
C THR A 9 -9.80 4.42 -1.88
N PHE A 10 -8.65 4.54 -2.55
CA PHE A 10 -8.57 5.10 -3.88
C PHE A 10 -7.25 4.70 -4.56
N VAL A 11 -7.33 4.30 -5.83
CA VAL A 11 -6.19 4.06 -6.71
C VAL A 11 -6.58 4.59 -8.10
N ASP A 12 -5.78 5.50 -8.62
CA ASP A 12 -5.86 5.99 -10.00
C ASP A 12 -4.54 5.66 -10.70
N ASN A 13 -4.62 4.80 -11.71
CA ASN A 13 -3.57 3.96 -12.30
C ASN A 13 -3.32 2.65 -11.53
N GLU A 14 -2.09 2.37 -11.10
CA GLU A 14 -1.70 1.05 -10.57
C GLU A 14 -1.03 1.16 -9.21
N LEU A 15 -1.43 0.28 -8.28
CA LEU A 15 -0.85 0.17 -6.95
C LEU A 15 -0.48 -1.29 -6.64
N ASP A 16 0.79 -1.50 -6.30
CA ASP A 16 1.29 -2.70 -5.65
C ASP A 16 1.58 -2.42 -4.17
N ILE A 17 1.23 -3.39 -3.31
CA ILE A 17 1.62 -3.43 -1.89
C ILE A 17 2.31 -4.75 -1.63
N ILE A 18 3.58 -4.67 -1.23
CA ILE A 18 4.45 -5.83 -1.02
C ILE A 18 4.91 -5.85 0.42
N ALA A 19 4.67 -6.95 1.13
CA ALA A 19 5.24 -7.18 2.45
C ALA A 19 6.57 -7.94 2.34
N ILE A 20 7.63 -7.34 2.88
CA ILE A 20 8.98 -7.90 2.87
C ILE A 20 9.38 -8.23 4.32
N PRO A 21 9.49 -9.51 4.70
CA PRO A 21 9.79 -9.88 6.08
C PRO A 21 11.25 -9.53 6.43
N SER A 22 11.48 -9.03 7.65
CA SER A 22 12.82 -8.60 8.10
C SER A 22 13.84 -9.73 8.18
N ASN A 23 13.40 -10.99 8.20
CA ASN A 23 14.27 -12.17 8.20
C ASN A 23 14.79 -12.54 6.80
N GLY A 24 14.45 -11.78 5.75
CA GLY A 24 14.94 -12.00 4.39
C GLY A 24 14.29 -13.17 3.65
N LEU A 25 13.17 -13.71 4.16
CA LEU A 25 12.36 -14.68 3.42
C LEU A 25 11.67 -14.06 2.20
N ALA A 26 11.01 -14.89 1.38
CA ALA A 26 10.24 -14.46 0.23
C ALA A 26 9.18 -13.41 0.61
N SER A 27 9.07 -12.37 -0.21
CA SER A 27 8.05 -11.33 -0.06
C SER A 27 6.67 -11.85 -0.44
N VAL A 28 5.63 -11.15 0.05
CA VAL A 28 4.23 -11.44 -0.29
C VAL A 28 3.63 -10.20 -0.95
N ASN A 29 3.09 -10.34 -2.16
CA ASN A 29 2.24 -9.32 -2.77
C ASN A 29 0.87 -9.37 -2.08
N LEU A 30 0.54 -8.33 -1.32
CA LEU A 30 -0.70 -8.22 -0.57
C LEU A 30 -1.84 -7.65 -1.42
N LEU A 31 -1.50 -6.81 -2.39
CA LEU A 31 -2.42 -6.17 -3.32
C LEU A 31 -1.67 -5.81 -4.59
N HIS A 32 -2.29 -6.13 -5.72
CA HIS A 32 -2.00 -5.53 -7.01
C HIS A 32 -3.36 -5.09 -7.58
N TYR A 33 -3.53 -3.79 -7.78
CA TYR A 33 -4.78 -3.25 -8.30
C TYR A 33 -4.53 -2.18 -9.35
N ILE A 34 -5.31 -2.24 -10.43
CA ILE A 34 -5.26 -1.30 -11.55
C ILE A 34 -6.66 -0.71 -11.74
N SER A 35 -6.75 0.61 -11.80
CA SER A 35 -7.98 1.37 -11.98
C SER A 35 -7.70 2.71 -12.68
N GLY A 36 -8.74 3.41 -13.13
CA GLY A 36 -8.61 4.72 -13.73
C GLY A 36 -9.94 5.47 -13.73
N TYR A 37 -9.94 6.68 -14.30
CA TYR A 37 -11.15 7.50 -14.46
C TYR A 37 -11.88 7.79 -13.14
N ASN A 38 -11.12 7.91 -12.04
CA ASN A 38 -11.65 8.10 -10.69
C ASN A 38 -12.57 6.98 -10.18
N ASP A 39 -12.44 5.76 -10.70
CA ASP A 39 -13.22 4.64 -10.17
C ASP A 39 -12.86 4.36 -8.71
N THR A 40 -13.87 4.01 -7.92
CA THR A 40 -13.73 3.85 -6.47
C THR A 40 -13.34 2.42 -6.11
N MET A 41 -12.46 2.28 -5.12
CA MET A 41 -12.20 0.99 -4.49
C MET A 41 -12.24 1.13 -2.97
N ASN A 42 -12.58 0.06 -2.26
CA ASN A 42 -12.49 0.02 -0.81
C ASN A 42 -12.04 -1.37 -0.38
N VAL A 43 -10.74 -1.50 -0.11
CA VAL A 43 -10.13 -2.75 0.31
C VAL A 43 -9.53 -2.57 1.70
N LYS A 44 -9.85 -3.51 2.59
CA LYS A 44 -9.23 -3.63 3.91
C LYS A 44 -8.46 -4.95 3.98
N ILE A 45 -7.15 -4.86 4.13
CA ILE A 45 -6.26 -6.00 4.36
C ILE A 45 -5.97 -6.08 5.86
N ILE A 46 -6.16 -7.24 6.46
CA ILE A 46 -5.79 -7.51 7.86
C ILE A 46 -4.52 -8.36 7.82
N PRO A 47 -3.33 -7.79 8.10
CA PRO A 47 -2.06 -8.49 7.95
C PRO A 47 -2.02 -9.84 8.68
N GLN A 48 -2.63 -9.92 9.87
CA GLN A 48 -2.69 -11.14 10.69
C GLN A 48 -3.42 -12.31 10.03
N HIS A 49 -4.26 -12.05 9.01
CA HIS A 49 -5.00 -13.09 8.31
C HIS A 49 -4.21 -13.71 7.15
N VAL A 50 -3.15 -13.05 6.70
CA VAL A 50 -2.44 -13.40 5.45
C VAL A 50 -0.91 -13.48 5.61
N LEU A 51 -0.36 -12.94 6.70
CA LEU A 51 1.05 -12.98 7.04
C LEU A 51 1.27 -13.68 8.38
N PRO A 52 2.33 -14.50 8.53
CA PRO A 52 2.80 -14.93 9.83
C PRO A 52 3.19 -13.74 10.72
N ALA A 53 3.09 -13.92 12.03
CA ALA A 53 3.55 -12.92 13.00
C ALA A 53 5.03 -12.57 12.79
N GLY A 54 5.37 -11.28 12.87
CA GLY A 54 6.74 -10.81 12.67
C GLY A 54 6.85 -9.36 12.21
N SER A 55 8.08 -8.93 11.99
CA SER A 55 8.39 -7.59 11.46
C SER A 55 8.50 -7.62 9.94
N TYR A 56 7.87 -6.63 9.30
CA TYR A 56 7.86 -6.48 7.85
C TYR A 56 8.12 -5.03 7.45
N THR A 57 8.72 -4.85 6.28
CA THR A 57 8.65 -3.59 5.54
C THR A 57 7.54 -3.74 4.51
N LEU A 58 6.52 -2.89 4.58
CA LEU A 58 5.58 -2.69 3.48
C LEU A 58 6.24 -1.76 2.47
N SER A 59 6.39 -2.23 1.23
CA SER A 59 6.77 -1.44 0.07
C SER A 59 5.50 -1.16 -0.75
N PHE A 60 5.22 0.12 -0.95
CA PHE A 60 4.14 0.56 -1.81
C PHE A 60 4.76 1.00 -3.13
N VAL A 61 4.14 0.64 -4.26
CA VAL A 61 4.60 1.07 -5.59
C VAL A 61 3.38 1.56 -6.36
N GLY A 62 3.27 2.89 -6.48
CA GLY A 62 2.29 3.57 -7.30
C GLY A 62 2.86 3.88 -8.68
N ILE A 63 2.23 3.34 -9.71
CA ILE A 63 2.63 3.49 -11.11
C ILE A 63 1.56 4.29 -11.84
N ASN A 64 1.99 5.29 -12.62
CA ASN A 64 1.13 6.08 -13.50
C ASN A 64 1.34 5.66 -14.96
N TRP A 65 0.26 5.35 -15.67
CA TRP A 65 0.28 5.00 -17.10
C TRP A 65 -0.19 6.14 -18.02
N GLY A 66 -0.44 7.32 -17.44
CA GLY A 66 -0.85 8.54 -18.13
C GLY A 66 -1.98 9.26 -17.39
N GLY A 67 -2.03 10.59 -17.52
CA GLY A 67 -2.99 11.40 -16.76
C GLY A 67 -2.52 11.68 -15.33
N PRO A 68 -3.40 12.18 -14.45
CA PRO A 68 -3.09 12.30 -13.02
C PRO A 68 -2.97 10.92 -12.38
N ALA A 69 -2.24 10.84 -11.26
CA ALA A 69 -2.20 9.66 -10.40
C ALA A 69 -2.49 10.05 -8.95
N ARG A 70 -3.16 9.14 -8.22
CA ARG A 70 -3.48 9.30 -6.80
C ARG A 70 -3.63 7.93 -6.15
N PHE A 71 -3.07 7.81 -4.95
CA PHE A 71 -3.09 6.58 -4.15
C PHE A 71 -3.43 6.95 -2.70
N ASP A 72 -4.61 6.53 -2.24
CA ASP A 72 -5.06 6.78 -0.87
C ASP A 72 -4.96 5.50 -0.06
N VAL A 73 -3.91 5.44 0.76
CA VAL A 73 -3.61 4.31 1.63
C VAL A 73 -3.46 4.79 3.07
N SER A 74 -4.00 4.05 4.02
CA SER A 74 -3.78 4.28 5.45
C SER A 74 -3.52 2.99 6.21
N LEU A 75 -2.77 3.10 7.30
CA LEU A 75 -2.45 2.00 8.20
C LEU A 75 -3.10 2.24 9.55
N THR A 76 -3.77 1.23 10.09
CA THR A 76 -4.23 1.25 11.49
C THR A 76 -3.19 0.53 12.34
N THR A 77 -2.46 1.26 13.18
CA THR A 77 -1.46 0.72 14.10
C THR A 77 -1.84 1.12 15.52
N ASN A 78 -1.95 0.13 16.41
CA ASN A 78 -2.45 0.34 17.79
C ASN A 78 -3.78 1.12 17.86
N GLY A 79 -4.69 0.87 16.92
CA GLY A 79 -5.99 1.56 16.85
C GLY A 79 -5.97 2.98 16.29
N VAL A 80 -4.79 3.51 15.93
CA VAL A 80 -4.67 4.82 15.27
C VAL A 80 -4.50 4.62 13.77
N THR A 81 -5.37 5.23 12.98
CA THR A 81 -5.27 5.23 11.51
C THR A 81 -4.43 6.43 11.05
N THR A 82 -3.34 6.14 10.35
CA THR A 82 -2.43 7.16 9.79
C THR A 82 -2.32 6.96 8.28
N PRO A 83 -2.49 8.01 7.47
CA PRO A 83 -2.22 7.94 6.04
C PRO A 83 -0.77 7.54 5.78
N VAL A 84 -0.54 6.66 4.82
CA VAL A 84 0.78 6.54 4.19
C VAL A 84 0.91 7.75 3.28
N THR A 85 1.90 8.63 3.54
CA THR A 85 2.03 9.93 2.85
C THR A 85 1.72 9.79 1.36
N PRO A 86 0.59 10.34 0.89
CA PRO A 86 0.14 10.12 -0.48
C PRO A 86 1.17 10.66 -1.46
N GLY A 87 1.29 9.99 -2.61
CA GLY A 87 2.10 10.51 -3.70
C GLY A 87 1.58 11.88 -4.11
N ALA A 88 2.49 12.83 -4.36
CA ALA A 88 2.10 14.04 -5.05
C ALA A 88 1.44 13.64 -6.38
N SER A 89 0.37 14.34 -6.77
CA SER A 89 -0.21 14.14 -8.08
C SER A 89 0.87 14.37 -9.14
N SER A 90 1.09 13.35 -9.97
CA SER A 90 2.14 13.35 -10.99
C SER A 90 1.51 13.02 -12.34
N SER A 91 1.99 13.68 -13.39
CA SER A 91 1.68 13.35 -14.79
C SER A 91 2.79 12.54 -15.46
N ALA A 92 3.88 12.24 -14.74
CA ALA A 92 4.96 11.41 -15.27
C ALA A 92 4.49 9.96 -15.42
N VAL A 93 4.91 9.31 -16.51
CA VAL A 93 4.67 7.88 -16.74
C VAL A 93 5.72 7.05 -16.00
N GLY A 94 5.29 5.97 -15.35
CA GLY A 94 6.14 5.06 -14.57
C GLY A 94 5.88 5.16 -13.06
N VAL A 95 6.83 4.73 -12.24
CA VAL A 95 6.71 4.79 -10.77
C VAL A 95 6.75 6.24 -10.31
N VAL A 96 5.67 6.70 -9.67
CA VAL A 96 5.52 8.08 -9.17
C VAL A 96 5.39 8.16 -7.66
N TRP A 97 5.22 7.03 -6.98
CA TRP A 97 5.09 6.94 -5.54
C TRP A 97 5.67 5.63 -5.01
N SER A 98 6.63 5.69 -4.08
CA SER A 98 7.31 4.49 -3.58
C SER A 98 7.71 4.53 -2.10
N PRO A 99 6.82 4.85 -1.16
CA PRO A 99 7.17 4.85 0.27
C PRO A 99 7.38 3.44 0.78
N SER A 100 8.10 3.34 1.90
CA SER A 100 8.25 2.11 2.66
C SER A 100 7.89 2.38 4.11
N VAL A 101 7.11 1.48 4.72
CA VAL A 101 6.68 1.61 6.13
C VAL A 101 6.95 0.30 6.86
N GLN A 102 7.59 0.40 8.02
CA GLN A 102 7.78 -0.76 8.89
C GLN A 102 6.49 -1.05 9.65
N ILE A 103 6.12 -2.33 9.69
CA ILE A 103 4.99 -2.84 10.47
C ILE A 103 5.40 -4.04 11.31
N THR A 104 4.59 -4.31 12.33
CA THR A 104 4.59 -5.61 13.00
C THR A 104 3.22 -6.24 12.79
N VAL A 105 3.20 -7.51 12.38
CA VAL A 105 1.99 -8.33 12.29
C VAL A 105 1.72 -9.00 13.62
#